data_AF-A0A535KFV0-F1
#
_entry.id   AF-A0A535KFV0-F1
#
_cell.length_a   1.000
_cell.length_b   1.000
_cell.length_c   1.000
_cell.angle_alpha   90.00
_cell.angle_beta   90.00
_cell.angle_gamma   90.00
#
_symmetry.space_group_name_H-M   'P 1'
#
loop_
_entity.id
_entity.type
_entity.pdbx_description
1 polymer ?
#
loop_
_entity_poly.entity_id
_entity_poly.type
_entity_poly.pdbx_seq_one_letter_code
_entity_poly.pdbx_strand_id
1 'polypeptide(L)'
;MNLLVPAALAFSIIIPIILLLYFMRPRRQERVIGSTLLWQQALQDLQASRPWQRLRITPLLLLQLLAAIFIVLILARPAIFLRSPISGDTIIILQASASMQATDVAPNRFEAAKSQISDLIDGLGPNDHLSLISMANTPQVLIAASQDKGQLTAALDRAKVTNQDADLQQALSLATSLAAGRTNIQVLVIGDGHVLSPDQTLVLPFPVRYLRIGTDVPNVAILALASRTLQGNLVALAQIANYSHQQRSVPVELYADGKLVSVQTISLAAGATGALQWGPLPATTRFLHARLIAQDAMTVDHEAWAIAGGS
;
A
#
# COMPACT_ATOMS: atom_id res chain seq x y z
N MET A 1 -21.53 -7.27 -6.00
CA MET A 1 -21.24 -7.80 -7.34
C MET A 1 -22.25 -7.21 -8.29
N ASN A 2 -21.83 -6.34 -9.19
CA ASN A 2 -22.68 -5.86 -10.28
C ASN A 2 -22.21 -6.58 -11.54
N LEU A 3 -23.14 -7.15 -12.31
CA LEU A 3 -22.81 -7.84 -13.55
C LEU A 3 -22.76 -6.79 -14.67
N LEU A 4 -21.64 -6.70 -15.38
CA LEU A 4 -21.49 -5.74 -16.48
C LEU A 4 -22.47 -6.05 -17.64
N VAL A 5 -22.84 -7.32 -17.79
CA VAL A 5 -23.83 -7.78 -18.77
C VAL A 5 -24.80 -8.75 -18.10
N PRO A 6 -25.87 -8.28 -17.41
CA PRO A 6 -26.79 -9.17 -16.70
C PRO A 6 -27.53 -10.12 -17.66
N ALA A 7 -27.69 -9.72 -18.93
CA ALA A 7 -28.27 -10.56 -19.98
C ALA A 7 -27.45 -11.84 -20.27
N ALA A 8 -26.15 -11.87 -19.93
CA ALA A 8 -25.31 -13.04 -20.12
C ALA A 8 -25.74 -14.24 -19.25
N LEU A 9 -26.49 -13.99 -18.16
CA LEU A 9 -27.09 -15.06 -17.35
C LEU A 9 -28.11 -15.90 -18.13
N ALA A 10 -28.71 -15.36 -19.20
CA ALA A 10 -29.63 -16.12 -20.05
C ALA A 10 -28.94 -17.33 -20.72
N PHE A 11 -27.62 -17.29 -20.94
CA PHE A 11 -26.85 -18.41 -21.47
C PHE A 11 -26.72 -19.59 -20.50
N SER A 12 -27.10 -19.41 -19.23
CA SER A 12 -27.26 -20.51 -18.26
C SER A 12 -28.18 -21.61 -18.78
N ILE A 13 -29.08 -21.31 -19.73
CA ILE A 13 -29.98 -22.29 -20.37
C ILE A 13 -29.23 -23.45 -21.08
N ILE A 14 -27.95 -23.29 -21.39
CA ILE A 14 -27.10 -24.39 -21.88
C ILE A 14 -27.00 -25.53 -20.86
N ILE A 15 -27.03 -25.24 -19.57
CA ILE A 15 -26.92 -26.22 -18.49
C ILE A 15 -28.11 -27.21 -18.50
N PRO A 16 -29.39 -26.76 -18.45
CA PRO A 16 -30.52 -27.68 -18.53
C PRO A 16 -30.60 -28.38 -19.90
N ILE A 17 -30.13 -27.77 -20.99
CA ILE A 17 -30.06 -28.43 -22.31
C ILE A 17 -29.07 -29.60 -22.29
N ILE A 18 -27.87 -29.43 -21.73
CA ILE A 18 -26.89 -30.52 -21.58
C ILE A 18 -27.47 -31.66 -20.73
N LEU A 19 -28.15 -31.32 -19.63
CA LEU A 19 -28.81 -32.31 -18.79
C LEU A 19 -29.91 -33.05 -19.55
N LEU A 20 -30.77 -32.33 -20.27
CA LEU A 20 -31.85 -32.90 -21.07
C LEU A 20 -31.31 -33.86 -22.15
N LEU A 21 -30.27 -33.45 -22.87
CA LEU A 21 -29.60 -34.29 -23.88
C LEU A 21 -28.94 -35.53 -23.24
N TYR A 22 -28.38 -35.39 -22.03
CA TYR A 22 -27.84 -36.53 -21.30
C TYR A 22 -28.95 -37.52 -20.88
N PHE A 23 -30.09 -37.02 -20.40
CA PHE A 23 -31.27 -37.83 -20.07
C PHE A 23 -31.85 -38.53 -21.31
N MET A 24 -31.86 -37.84 -22.44
CA MET A 24 -32.37 -38.34 -23.71
C MET A 24 -31.40 -39.27 -24.43
N ARG A 25 -30.23 -39.59 -23.86
CA ARG A 25 -29.29 -40.54 -24.47
C ARG A 25 -29.63 -41.97 -24.05
N PRO A 26 -30.38 -42.75 -24.86
CA PRO A 26 -30.66 -44.14 -24.54
C PRO A 26 -29.34 -44.93 -24.54
N ARG A 27 -28.97 -45.47 -23.38
CA ARG A 27 -27.88 -46.45 -23.30
C ARG A 27 -28.44 -47.82 -23.65
N ARG A 28 -28.38 -48.18 -24.93
CA ARG A 28 -28.64 -49.57 -25.35
C ARG A 28 -27.44 -50.42 -24.92
N GLN A 29 -27.66 -51.33 -23.98
CA GLN A 29 -26.72 -52.41 -23.70
C GLN A 29 -27.01 -53.53 -24.69
N GLU A 30 -26.13 -53.74 -25.66
CA GLU A 30 -26.19 -54.94 -26.49
C GLU A 30 -25.78 -56.13 -25.64
N ARG A 31 -26.76 -57.00 -25.34
CA ARG A 31 -26.52 -58.33 -24.77
C ARG A 31 -26.85 -59.35 -25.85
N VAL A 32 -25.89 -60.20 -26.17
CA VAL A 32 -26.11 -61.34 -27.07
C VAL A 32 -26.78 -62.44 -26.24
N ILE A 33 -28.00 -62.83 -26.61
CA ILE A 33 -28.75 -63.89 -25.93
C ILE A 33 -29.10 -64.96 -26.97
N GLY A 34 -28.74 -66.22 -26.69
CA GLY A 34 -28.89 -67.35 -27.62
C GLY A 34 -30.18 -68.16 -27.49
N SER A 35 -31.34 -67.55 -27.24
CA SER A 35 -32.62 -68.31 -27.14
C SER A 35 -33.84 -67.46 -27.46
N THR A 36 -34.78 -68.02 -28.24
CA THR A 36 -36.03 -67.41 -28.71
C THR A 36 -37.14 -67.33 -27.66
N LEU A 37 -36.96 -67.93 -26.47
CA LEU A 37 -38.00 -67.98 -25.42
C LEU A 37 -38.03 -66.74 -24.51
N LEU A 38 -36.99 -65.89 -24.52
CA LEU A 38 -36.90 -64.72 -23.63
C LEU A 38 -37.47 -63.42 -24.23
N TRP A 39 -37.99 -63.47 -25.47
CA TRP A 39 -38.48 -62.27 -26.17
C TRP A 39 -39.76 -61.70 -25.54
N GLN A 40 -40.59 -62.54 -24.92
CA GLN A 40 -41.83 -62.10 -24.25
C GLN A 40 -41.56 -61.36 -22.93
N GLN A 41 -40.45 -61.65 -22.23
CA GLN A 41 -40.05 -60.89 -21.03
C GLN A 41 -39.30 -59.60 -21.38
N ALA A 42 -38.56 -59.56 -22.50
CA ALA A 42 -37.90 -58.35 -22.97
C ALA A 42 -38.87 -57.24 -23.40
N LEU A 43 -40.09 -57.58 -23.83
CA LEU A 43 -41.15 -56.63 -24.16
C LEU A 43 -41.80 -55.98 -22.93
N GLN A 44 -41.78 -56.65 -21.77
CA GLN A 44 -42.34 -56.11 -20.52
C GLN A 44 -41.36 -55.16 -19.80
N ASP A 45 -40.05 -55.33 -19.98
CA ASP A 45 -39.01 -54.45 -19.42
C ASP A 45 -38.90 -53.09 -20.13
N LEU A 46 -39.62 -52.88 -21.24
CA LEU A 46 -39.74 -51.58 -21.90
C LEU A 46 -40.62 -50.59 -21.11
N GLN A 47 -41.46 -51.07 -20.19
CA GLN A 47 -42.43 -50.23 -19.45
C GLN A 47 -41.90 -49.63 -18.13
N ALA A 48 -40.66 -49.91 -17.74
CA ALA A 48 -40.08 -49.33 -16.52
C ALA A 48 -38.81 -48.50 -16.80
N SER A 49 -38.75 -47.81 -17.94
CA SER A 49 -37.77 -46.73 -18.14
C SER A 49 -38.20 -45.52 -17.32
N ARG A 50 -38.04 -45.57 -15.98
CA ARG A 50 -38.18 -44.41 -15.11
C ARG A 50 -37.01 -43.47 -15.42
N PRO A 51 -37.22 -42.34 -16.13
CA PRO A 51 -36.13 -41.50 -16.63
C PRO A 51 -35.30 -40.88 -15.50
N TRP A 52 -35.80 -40.92 -14.26
CA TRP A 52 -35.26 -40.22 -13.10
C TRP A 52 -34.37 -41.06 -12.18
N GLN A 53 -34.19 -42.37 -12.43
CA GLN A 53 -33.82 -43.28 -11.33
C GLN A 53 -32.32 -43.49 -11.06
N ARG A 54 -31.46 -42.50 -11.35
CA ARG A 54 -30.18 -42.19 -10.66
C ARG A 54 -29.34 -41.31 -11.59
N LEU A 55 -29.16 -40.02 -11.25
CA LEU A 55 -28.08 -39.22 -11.82
C LEU A 55 -26.75 -39.87 -11.41
N ARG A 56 -26.24 -40.78 -12.24
CA ARG A 56 -24.84 -41.20 -12.13
C ARG A 56 -24.02 -40.05 -12.71
N ILE A 57 -23.56 -39.18 -11.82
CA ILE A 57 -22.61 -38.11 -12.13
C ILE A 57 -21.37 -38.82 -12.67
N THR A 58 -21.23 -38.82 -13.99
CA THR A 58 -20.01 -39.30 -14.65
C THR A 58 -19.01 -38.15 -14.67
N PRO A 59 -17.69 -38.44 -14.61
CA PRO A 59 -16.67 -37.39 -14.63
C PRO A 59 -16.79 -36.50 -15.88
N LEU A 60 -17.24 -37.06 -17.01
CA LEU A 60 -17.46 -36.32 -18.24
C LEU A 60 -18.63 -35.32 -18.14
N LEU A 61 -19.73 -35.69 -17.49
CA LEU A 61 -20.87 -34.79 -17.25
C LEU A 61 -20.47 -33.65 -16.32
N LEU A 62 -19.69 -33.94 -15.29
CA LEU A 62 -19.17 -32.93 -14.37
C LEU A 62 -18.24 -31.94 -15.08
N LEU A 63 -17.39 -32.43 -15.99
CA LEU A 63 -16.51 -31.59 -16.81
C LEU A 63 -17.31 -30.69 -17.76
N GLN A 64 -18.35 -31.22 -18.41
CA GLN A 64 -19.23 -30.44 -19.29
C GLN A 64 -19.96 -29.33 -18.52
N LEU A 65 -20.44 -29.64 -17.31
CA LEU A 65 -21.12 -28.66 -16.45
C LEU A 65 -20.15 -27.56 -15.99
N LEU A 66 -18.93 -27.93 -15.58
CA LEU A 66 -17.89 -26.96 -15.23
C LEU A 66 -17.51 -26.07 -16.41
N ALA A 67 -17.30 -26.63 -17.59
CA ALA A 67 -16.99 -25.86 -18.79
C ALA A 67 -18.11 -24.87 -19.13
N ALA A 68 -19.38 -25.29 -19.04
CA ALA A 68 -20.52 -24.41 -19.23
C ALA A 68 -20.55 -23.26 -18.20
N ILE A 69 -20.31 -23.57 -16.92
CA ILE A 69 -20.22 -22.55 -15.85
C ILE A 69 -19.08 -21.57 -16.13
N PHE A 70 -17.89 -22.04 -16.54
CA PHE A 70 -16.77 -21.16 -16.87
C PHE A 70 -17.07 -20.27 -18.08
N ILE A 71 -17.70 -20.80 -19.13
CA ILE A 71 -18.12 -19.99 -20.29
C ILE A 71 -19.10 -18.90 -19.86
N VAL A 72 -20.12 -19.26 -19.05
CA VAL A 72 -21.08 -18.27 -18.53
C VAL A 72 -20.39 -17.22 -17.66
N LEU A 73 -19.42 -17.62 -16.81
CA LEU A 73 -18.65 -16.67 -16.00
C LEU A 73 -17.78 -15.74 -16.85
N ILE A 74 -17.12 -16.26 -17.88
CA ILE A 74 -16.32 -15.46 -18.83
C ILE A 74 -17.20 -14.44 -19.56
N LEU A 75 -18.38 -14.86 -20.03
CA LEU A 75 -19.34 -13.97 -20.71
C LEU A 75 -19.99 -12.97 -19.76
N ALA A 76 -20.30 -13.40 -18.53
CA ALA A 76 -20.94 -12.56 -17.52
C ALA A 76 -19.98 -11.48 -16.97
N ARG A 77 -18.66 -11.63 -17.19
CA ARG A 77 -17.60 -10.72 -16.72
C ARG A 77 -17.89 -10.22 -15.31
N PRO A 78 -17.86 -11.11 -14.29
CA PRO A 78 -18.15 -10.73 -12.93
C PRO A 78 -17.14 -9.66 -12.47
N ALA A 79 -17.60 -8.42 -12.44
CA ALA A 79 -16.83 -7.32 -11.90
C ALA A 79 -16.96 -7.37 -10.38
N ILE A 80 -15.87 -7.77 -9.73
CA ILE A 80 -15.70 -7.51 -8.30
C ILE A 80 -15.33 -6.03 -8.21
N PHE A 81 -16.35 -5.17 -8.19
CA PHE A 81 -16.16 -3.85 -7.62
C PHE A 81 -15.87 -4.07 -6.14
N LEU A 82 -14.59 -4.21 -5.78
CA LEU A 82 -14.19 -3.77 -4.46
C LEU A 82 -14.72 -2.35 -4.39
N ARG A 83 -15.62 -2.09 -3.44
CA ARG A 83 -16.06 -0.71 -3.17
C ARG A 83 -14.77 0.07 -3.01
N SER A 84 -14.41 0.84 -4.04
CA SER A 84 -13.29 1.74 -3.92
C SER A 84 -13.65 2.59 -2.71
N PRO A 85 -12.75 2.72 -1.72
CA PRO A 85 -13.01 3.59 -0.58
C PRO A 85 -13.28 5.04 -1.00
N ILE A 86 -13.11 5.33 -2.30
CA ILE A 86 -13.28 6.57 -2.99
C ILE A 86 -14.59 6.54 -3.80
N SER A 87 -15.55 7.40 -3.48
CA SER A 87 -16.75 7.64 -4.31
C SER A 87 -17.05 9.13 -4.23
N GLY A 88 -17.14 9.80 -5.38
CA GLY A 88 -17.27 11.25 -5.47
C GLY A 88 -15.94 12.01 -5.33
N ASP A 89 -16.01 13.25 -4.86
CA ASP A 89 -14.86 14.16 -4.79
C ASP A 89 -13.93 13.80 -3.63
N THR A 90 -12.69 13.43 -3.94
CA THR A 90 -11.73 12.96 -2.94
C THR A 90 -10.43 13.76 -3.00
N ILE A 91 -9.93 14.13 -1.81
CA ILE A 91 -8.63 14.77 -1.66
C ILE A 91 -7.70 13.76 -0.99
N ILE A 92 -6.64 13.37 -1.69
CA ILE A 92 -5.58 12.53 -1.14
C ILE A 92 -4.45 13.44 -0.64
N ILE A 93 -4.04 13.25 0.60
CA ILE A 93 -2.87 13.87 1.20
C ILE A 93 -1.78 12.79 1.32
N LEU A 94 -0.75 12.89 0.48
CA LEU A 94 0.41 12.00 0.47
C LEU A 94 1.52 12.59 1.35
N GLN A 95 1.90 11.88 2.41
CA GLN A 95 3.05 12.26 3.24
C GLN A 95 4.36 12.13 2.43
N ALA A 96 5.19 13.17 2.49
CA ALA A 96 6.47 13.27 1.78
C ALA A 96 7.62 13.68 2.72
N SER A 97 7.62 13.13 3.94
CA SER A 97 8.65 13.38 4.97
C SER A 97 9.83 12.42 4.89
N ALA A 98 10.90 12.73 5.64
CA ALA A 98 12.09 11.88 5.74
C ALA A 98 11.76 10.43 6.13
N SER A 99 10.84 10.25 7.07
CA SER A 99 10.37 8.93 7.54
C SER A 99 9.72 8.05 6.47
N MET A 100 9.26 8.63 5.36
CA MET A 100 8.70 7.88 4.23
C MET A 100 9.77 7.21 3.36
N GLN A 101 11.06 7.51 3.59
CA GLN A 101 12.19 6.83 2.94
C GLN A 101 12.56 5.50 3.61
N ALA A 102 11.94 5.16 4.73
CA ALA A 102 12.17 3.88 5.40
C ALA A 102 11.81 2.68 4.51
N THR A 103 12.61 1.61 4.62
CA THR A 103 12.55 0.40 3.79
C THR A 103 11.93 -0.80 4.50
N ASP A 104 11.15 -0.57 5.56
CA ASP A 104 10.34 -1.60 6.23
C ASP A 104 9.20 -2.12 5.35
N VAL A 105 8.84 -1.37 4.31
CA VAL A 105 7.99 -1.80 3.20
C VAL A 105 8.78 -1.63 1.91
N ALA A 106 8.72 -2.63 1.02
CA ALA A 106 9.45 -2.58 -0.25
C ALA A 106 8.76 -1.67 -1.29
N PRO A 107 9.52 -0.89 -2.08
CA PRO A 107 10.96 -0.61 -1.91
C PRO A 107 11.24 0.39 -0.78
N ASN A 108 10.32 1.32 -0.53
CA ASN A 108 10.24 2.16 0.66
C ASN A 108 8.76 2.56 0.90
N ARG A 109 8.47 3.16 2.06
CA ARG A 109 7.10 3.59 2.41
C ARG A 109 6.50 4.57 1.39
N PHE A 110 7.30 5.49 0.84
CA PHE A 110 6.83 6.50 -0.13
C PHE A 110 6.36 5.86 -1.44
N GLU A 111 7.14 4.94 -2.00
CA GLU A 111 6.76 4.23 -3.23
C GLU A 111 5.59 3.27 -2.98
N ALA A 112 5.52 2.65 -1.80
CA ALA A 112 4.33 1.88 -1.41
C ALA A 112 3.08 2.78 -1.32
N ALA A 113 3.20 4.01 -0.82
CA ALA A 113 2.12 5.00 -0.81
C ALA A 113 1.69 5.38 -2.24
N LYS A 114 2.66 5.67 -3.12
CA LYS A 114 2.38 5.94 -4.53
C LYS A 114 1.67 4.77 -5.21
N SER A 115 2.10 3.53 -4.95
CA SER A 115 1.42 2.35 -5.49
C SER A 115 -0.04 2.28 -5.05
N GLN A 116 -0.33 2.51 -3.77
CA GLN A 116 -1.72 2.52 -3.29
C GLN A 116 -2.54 3.66 -3.91
N ILE A 117 -1.95 4.83 -4.11
CA ILE A 117 -2.62 5.95 -4.79
C ILE A 117 -2.87 5.61 -6.27
N SER A 118 -1.94 4.92 -6.93
CA SER A 118 -2.13 4.45 -8.31
C SER A 118 -3.33 3.51 -8.42
N ASP A 119 -3.44 2.54 -7.52
CA ASP A 119 -4.59 1.61 -7.47
C ASP A 119 -5.92 2.37 -7.27
N LEU A 120 -5.89 3.44 -6.47
CA LEU A 120 -7.05 4.32 -6.24
C LEU A 120 -7.41 5.14 -7.48
N ILE A 121 -6.43 5.66 -8.22
CA ILE A 121 -6.63 6.36 -9.50
C ILE A 121 -7.24 5.41 -10.55
N ASP A 122 -6.74 4.18 -10.63
CA ASP A 122 -7.25 3.15 -11.53
C ASP A 122 -8.70 2.78 -11.22
N GLY A 123 -9.07 2.79 -9.93
CA GLY A 123 -10.42 2.56 -9.44
C GLY A 123 -11.42 3.71 -9.62
N LEU A 124 -11.00 4.90 -10.09
CA LEU A 124 -11.90 6.04 -10.26
C LEU A 124 -12.96 5.79 -11.35
N GLY A 125 -14.21 6.11 -11.02
CA GLY A 125 -15.33 6.17 -11.95
C GLY A 125 -15.33 7.44 -12.80
N PRO A 126 -16.19 7.50 -13.83
CA PRO A 126 -16.21 8.62 -14.79
C PRO A 126 -16.65 9.97 -14.20
N ASN A 127 -17.28 9.97 -13.02
CA ASN A 127 -17.77 11.18 -12.35
C ASN A 127 -16.99 11.53 -11.08
N ASP A 128 -15.94 10.77 -10.75
CA ASP A 128 -15.16 10.97 -9.54
C ASP A 128 -14.03 11.97 -9.81
N HIS A 129 -13.91 13.00 -8.98
CA HIS A 129 -12.77 13.92 -9.03
C HIS A 129 -11.77 13.61 -7.93
N LEU A 130 -10.48 13.64 -8.28
CA LEU A 130 -9.39 13.46 -7.34
C LEU A 130 -8.51 14.71 -7.29
N SER A 131 -8.16 15.11 -6.08
CA SER A 131 -7.11 16.10 -5.81
C SER A 131 -5.98 15.43 -5.06
N LEU A 132 -4.73 15.77 -5.36
CA LEU A 132 -3.55 15.23 -4.70
C LEU A 132 -2.75 16.37 -4.07
N ILE A 133 -2.48 16.24 -2.78
CA ILE A 133 -1.65 17.15 -1.99
C ILE A 133 -0.42 16.37 -1.52
N SER A 134 0.77 16.95 -1.71
CA SER A 134 2.00 16.47 -1.08
C SER A 134 2.19 17.16 0.27
N MET A 135 2.36 16.38 1.33
CA MET A 135 2.53 16.85 2.71
C MET A 135 3.98 16.66 3.15
N ALA A 136 4.77 17.71 2.92
CA ALA A 136 6.07 17.93 3.57
C ALA A 136 5.92 19.07 4.59
N ASN A 137 7.03 19.69 5.01
CA ASN A 137 7.03 20.84 5.92
C ASN A 137 6.23 22.03 5.36
N THR A 138 6.21 22.17 4.03
CA THR A 138 5.30 23.08 3.32
C THR A 138 4.45 22.26 2.35
N PRO A 139 3.15 22.06 2.65
CA PRO A 139 2.26 21.30 1.79
C PRO A 139 2.03 21.95 0.43
N GLN A 140 1.89 21.14 -0.62
CA GLN A 140 1.69 21.61 -1.99
C GLN A 140 0.59 20.84 -2.71
N VAL A 141 -0.26 21.53 -3.45
CA VAL A 141 -1.25 20.90 -4.34
C VAL A 141 -0.53 20.44 -5.61
N LEU A 142 -0.49 19.14 -5.86
CA LEU A 142 0.10 18.57 -7.07
C LEU A 142 -0.89 18.62 -8.25
N ILE A 143 -2.16 18.36 -7.96
CA ILE A 143 -3.27 18.47 -8.91
C ILE A 143 -4.58 18.64 -8.15
N ALA A 144 -5.49 19.44 -8.69
CA ALA A 144 -6.78 19.71 -8.08
C ALA A 144 -7.92 19.24 -8.99
N ALA A 145 -8.84 18.46 -8.42
CA ALA A 145 -10.14 18.10 -9.00
C ALA A 145 -10.09 17.57 -10.43
N SER A 146 -9.16 16.66 -10.72
CA SER A 146 -9.07 16.04 -12.03
C SER A 146 -9.82 14.71 -12.07
N GLN A 147 -10.42 14.42 -13.22
CA GLN A 147 -10.99 13.10 -13.57
C GLN A 147 -10.08 12.34 -14.55
N ASP A 148 -9.10 13.03 -15.13
CA ASP A 148 -8.18 12.47 -16.11
C ASP A 148 -7.11 11.65 -15.40
N LYS A 149 -7.24 10.32 -15.49
CA LYS A 149 -6.29 9.36 -14.91
C LYS A 149 -4.85 9.62 -15.35
N GLY A 150 -4.63 10.00 -16.61
CA GLY A 150 -3.30 10.30 -17.12
C GLY A 150 -2.67 11.52 -16.44
N GLN A 151 -3.46 12.58 -16.20
CA GLN A 151 -2.98 13.76 -15.47
C GLN A 151 -2.73 13.45 -13.99
N LEU A 152 -3.59 12.64 -13.37
CA LEU A 152 -3.45 12.22 -11.97
C LEU A 152 -2.17 11.39 -11.78
N THR A 153 -1.94 10.39 -12.63
CA THR A 153 -0.72 9.57 -12.61
C THR A 153 0.52 10.43 -12.86
N ALA A 154 0.50 11.32 -13.85
CA ALA A 154 1.62 12.23 -14.10
C ALA A 154 1.90 13.19 -12.93
N ALA A 155 0.87 13.63 -12.19
CA ALA A 155 1.04 14.44 -10.99
C ALA A 155 1.63 13.62 -9.84
N LEU A 156 1.19 12.38 -9.66
CA LEU A 156 1.73 11.44 -8.67
C LEU A 156 3.20 11.12 -8.94
N ASP A 157 3.59 10.94 -10.20
CA ASP A 157 4.98 10.65 -10.58
C ASP A 157 5.94 11.81 -10.30
N ARG A 158 5.42 13.06 -10.32
CA ARG A 158 6.20 14.25 -9.96
C ARG A 158 6.37 14.42 -8.45
N ALA A 159 5.59 13.71 -7.63
CA ALA A 159 5.72 13.77 -6.19
C ALA A 159 7.11 13.26 -5.76
N LYS A 160 7.79 14.02 -4.90
CA LYS A 160 9.11 13.67 -4.38
C LYS A 160 9.08 13.68 -2.86
N VAL A 161 9.72 12.67 -2.28
CA VAL A 161 10.01 12.65 -0.85
C VAL A 161 11.03 13.72 -0.50
N THR A 162 10.92 14.28 0.71
CA THR A 162 11.83 15.29 1.23
C THR A 162 12.55 14.78 2.47
N ASN A 163 13.67 15.41 2.83
CA ASN A 163 14.39 15.13 4.08
C ASN A 163 13.86 15.98 5.26
N GLN A 164 12.64 16.51 5.14
CA GLN A 164 12.03 17.36 6.16
C GLN A 164 10.88 16.62 6.85
N ASP A 165 10.39 17.17 7.95
CA ASP A 165 9.16 16.71 8.59
C ASP A 165 7.92 17.03 7.74
N ALA A 166 6.77 16.52 8.15
CA ALA A 166 5.48 16.74 7.51
C ALA A 166 4.55 17.55 8.42
N ASP A 167 3.84 18.53 7.86
CA ASP A 167 2.84 19.32 8.59
C ASP A 167 1.42 18.95 8.15
N LEU A 168 0.76 18.11 8.94
CA LEU A 168 -0.62 17.68 8.70
C LEU A 168 -1.64 18.82 8.87
N GLN A 169 -1.41 19.74 9.79
CA GLN A 169 -2.35 20.84 10.05
C GLN A 169 -2.41 21.80 8.87
N GLN A 170 -1.25 22.16 8.31
CA GLN A 170 -1.19 22.97 7.09
C GLN A 170 -1.80 22.22 5.90
N ALA A 171 -1.55 20.91 5.77
CA ALA A 171 -2.09 20.11 4.67
C ALA A 171 -3.62 20.01 4.72
N LEU A 172 -4.19 19.82 5.92
CA LEU A 172 -5.63 19.81 6.14
C LEU A 172 -6.26 21.20 5.96
N SER A 173 -5.55 22.28 6.29
CA SER A 173 -6.00 23.65 6.00
C SER A 173 -6.09 23.88 4.48
N LEU A 174 -5.08 23.44 3.74
CA LEU A 174 -5.07 23.50 2.27
C LEU A 174 -6.19 22.64 1.67
N ALA A 175 -6.43 21.44 2.20
CA ALA A 175 -7.55 20.59 1.82
C ALA A 175 -8.91 21.27 2.09
N THR A 176 -9.02 22.01 3.21
CA THR A 176 -10.21 22.81 3.53
C THR A 176 -10.47 23.90 2.51
N SER A 177 -9.42 24.61 2.07
CA SER A 177 -9.53 25.59 0.99
C SER A 177 -9.93 24.97 -0.34
N LEU A 178 -9.39 23.80 -0.69
CA LEU A 178 -9.78 23.05 -1.91
C LEU A 178 -11.21 22.49 -1.86
N ALA A 179 -11.70 22.21 -0.65
CA ALA A 179 -13.05 21.71 -0.43
C ALA A 179 -14.12 22.81 -0.43
N ALA A 180 -13.73 24.08 -0.37
CA ALA A 180 -14.65 25.20 -0.30
C ALA A 180 -15.63 25.21 -1.50
N GLY A 181 -16.93 25.29 -1.21
CA GLY A 181 -17.98 25.33 -2.22
C GLY A 181 -18.34 23.97 -2.85
N ARG A 182 -17.74 22.87 -2.40
CA ARG A 182 -18.07 21.51 -2.82
C ARG A 182 -18.77 20.75 -1.71
N THR A 183 -19.66 19.84 -2.11
CA THR A 183 -20.42 18.99 -1.20
C THR A 183 -19.96 17.54 -1.34
N ASN A 184 -20.04 16.77 -0.25
CA ASN A 184 -19.69 15.35 -0.23
C ASN A 184 -18.21 15.04 -0.53
N ILE A 185 -17.29 15.86 0.00
CA ILE A 185 -15.86 15.60 -0.06
C ILE A 185 -15.44 14.65 1.04
N GLN A 186 -14.48 13.78 0.72
CA GLN A 186 -13.72 13.02 1.70
C GLN A 186 -12.22 13.25 1.55
N VAL A 187 -11.50 13.18 2.67
CA VAL A 187 -10.05 13.30 2.69
C VAL A 187 -9.43 11.99 3.12
N LEU A 188 -8.47 11.52 2.32
CA LEU A 188 -7.66 10.35 2.63
C LEU A 188 -6.21 10.80 2.84
N VAL A 189 -5.72 10.64 4.06
CA VAL A 189 -4.32 10.91 4.42
C VAL A 189 -3.56 9.59 4.36
N ILE A 190 -2.48 9.54 3.61
CA ILE A 190 -1.62 8.37 3.45
C ILE A 190 -0.23 8.72 3.96
N GLY A 191 0.24 7.99 4.97
CA GLY A 191 1.50 8.31 5.65
C GLY A 191 1.88 7.28 6.71
N ASP A 192 2.90 7.56 7.53
CA ASP A 192 3.49 6.59 8.48
C ASP A 192 2.83 6.53 9.87
N GLY A 193 1.96 7.49 10.16
CA GLY A 193 1.18 7.62 11.39
C GLY A 193 1.79 8.57 12.43
N HIS A 194 3.02 9.04 12.25
CA HIS A 194 3.71 9.84 13.27
C HIS A 194 3.26 11.30 13.35
N VAL A 195 2.57 11.80 12.31
CA VAL A 195 2.07 13.17 12.26
C VAL A 195 0.76 13.35 13.04
N LEU A 196 0.16 12.25 13.52
CA LEU A 196 -1.05 12.28 14.32
C LEU A 196 -0.69 12.53 15.79
N SER A 197 -0.94 13.74 16.27
CA SER A 197 -0.88 14.03 17.70
C SER A 197 -2.12 13.47 18.40
N PRO A 198 -2.00 12.63 19.46
CA PRO A 198 -3.14 12.02 20.15
C PRO A 198 -4.19 13.01 20.67
N ASP A 199 -3.75 14.22 21.01
CA ASP A 199 -4.58 15.26 21.63
C ASP A 199 -5.20 16.23 20.60
N GLN A 200 -4.89 16.07 19.31
CA GLN A 200 -5.26 17.05 18.30
C GLN A 200 -6.65 16.77 17.75
N THR A 201 -7.64 17.49 18.27
CA THR A 201 -9.01 17.42 17.78
C THR A 201 -9.19 18.44 16.64
N LEU A 202 -8.99 18.02 15.39
CA LEU A 202 -9.31 18.88 14.24
C LEU A 202 -10.80 18.80 13.90
N VAL A 203 -11.50 19.93 14.05
CA VAL A 203 -12.88 20.08 13.56
C VAL A 203 -12.80 20.40 12.07
N LEU A 204 -13.19 19.45 11.22
CA LEU A 204 -13.12 19.57 9.76
C LEU A 204 -14.51 19.42 9.15
N PRO A 205 -14.80 20.11 8.03
CA PRO A 205 -16.10 20.06 7.37
C PRO A 205 -16.35 18.75 6.61
N PHE A 206 -15.37 17.85 6.58
CA PHE A 206 -15.39 16.57 5.86
C PHE A 206 -14.83 15.43 6.72
N PRO A 207 -15.21 14.17 6.43
CA PRO A 207 -14.57 13.00 7.01
C PRO A 207 -13.11 12.89 6.56
N VAL A 208 -12.21 12.65 7.51
CA VAL A 208 -10.81 12.32 7.26
C VAL A 208 -10.57 10.85 7.59
N ARG A 209 -9.98 10.12 6.65
CA ARG A 209 -9.51 8.75 6.85
C ARG A 209 -8.00 8.71 6.78
N TYR A 210 -7.39 7.99 7.68
CA TYR A 210 -5.94 7.78 7.69
C TYR A 210 -5.61 6.37 7.21
N LEU A 211 -4.65 6.26 6.29
CA LEU A 211 -4.10 5.02 5.78
C LEU A 211 -2.62 4.98 6.15
N ARG A 212 -2.33 4.19 7.19
CA ARG A 212 -0.97 4.01 7.69
C ARG A 212 -0.17 3.10 6.76
N ILE A 213 1.05 3.53 6.42
CA ILE A 213 2.04 2.75 5.67
C ILE A 213 3.27 2.54 6.54
N GLY A 214 3.76 1.31 6.50
CA GLY A 214 4.88 0.90 7.33
C GLY A 214 4.46 0.29 8.66
N THR A 215 5.46 -0.25 9.32
CA THR A 215 5.36 -0.84 10.64
C THR A 215 6.21 -0.03 11.62
N ASP A 216 5.99 -0.29 12.90
CA ASP A 216 6.81 0.29 13.95
C ASP A 216 8.14 -0.48 14.02
N VAL A 217 9.19 0.11 13.44
CA VAL A 217 10.53 -0.50 13.32
C VAL A 217 11.55 0.29 14.15
N PRO A 218 12.52 -0.40 14.78
CA PRO A 218 13.59 0.29 15.52
C PRO A 218 14.34 1.26 14.60
N ASN A 219 14.64 2.47 15.09
CA ASN A 219 15.42 3.47 14.37
C ASN A 219 16.36 4.24 15.32
N VAL A 220 17.57 4.57 14.86
CA VAL A 220 18.49 5.47 15.58
C VAL A 220 19.02 6.52 14.60
N ALA A 221 18.87 7.79 14.95
CA ALA A 221 19.12 8.91 14.05
C ALA A 221 20.20 9.85 14.58
N ILE A 222 20.97 10.46 13.68
CA ILE A 222 21.72 11.69 13.99
C ILE A 222 20.81 12.88 13.70
N LEU A 223 20.43 13.62 14.75
CA LEU A 223 19.53 14.78 14.63
C LEU A 223 20.27 16.06 14.22
N ALA A 224 21.50 16.21 14.70
CA ALA A 224 22.31 17.39 14.45
C ALA A 224 23.79 17.06 14.60
N LEU A 225 24.61 17.74 13.81
CA LEU A 225 26.06 17.84 13.98
C LEU A 225 26.44 19.31 13.94
N ALA A 226 27.23 19.75 14.91
CA ALA A 226 27.72 21.12 14.99
C ALA A 226 29.18 21.13 15.47
N SER A 227 29.87 22.23 15.19
CA SER A 227 31.18 22.51 15.77
C SER A 227 31.08 23.68 16.74
N ARG A 228 31.89 23.68 17.79
CA ARG A 228 32.02 24.81 18.71
C ARG A 228 33.46 24.93 19.17
N THR A 229 33.90 26.14 19.46
CA THR A 229 35.19 26.36 20.14
C THR A 229 34.95 26.41 21.65
N LEU A 230 35.55 25.48 22.40
CA LEU A 230 35.50 25.39 23.86
C LEU A 230 36.91 25.51 24.41
N GLN A 231 37.16 26.52 25.26
CA GLN A 231 38.47 26.78 25.87
C GLN A 231 39.62 26.83 24.85
N GLY A 232 39.37 27.44 23.68
CA GLY A 232 40.36 27.55 22.59
C GLY A 232 40.51 26.32 21.70
N ASN A 233 39.81 25.22 22.01
CA ASN A 233 39.83 24.00 21.22
C ASN A 233 38.56 23.83 20.39
N LEU A 234 38.73 23.45 19.13
CA LEU A 234 37.61 23.06 18.29
C LEU A 234 37.06 21.70 18.78
N VAL A 235 35.75 21.64 19.02
CA VAL A 235 35.03 20.41 19.37
C VAL A 235 33.86 20.20 18.41
N ALA A 236 33.52 18.94 18.17
CA ALA A 236 32.31 18.55 17.46
C ALA A 236 31.27 18.03 18.46
N LEU A 237 30.01 18.38 18.23
CA LEU A 237 28.86 17.96 19.02
C LEU A 237 27.83 17.32 18.09
N ALA A 238 27.44 16.07 18.37
CA ALA A 238 26.32 15.43 17.69
C ALA A 238 25.19 15.13 18.68
N GLN A 239 23.96 15.28 18.22
CA GLN A 239 22.78 14.77 18.92
C GLN A 239 22.30 13.50 18.24
N ILE A 240 22.10 12.45 19.03
CA ILE A 240 21.63 11.15 18.57
C ILE A 240 20.35 10.80 19.31
N ALA A 241 19.33 10.34 18.58
CA ALA A 241 18.07 9.91 19.15
C ALA A 241 17.82 8.42 18.88
N ASN A 242 17.34 7.72 19.89
CA ASN A 242 16.86 6.35 19.79
C ASN A 242 15.34 6.34 19.74
N TYR A 243 14.79 6.09 18.56
CA TYR A 243 13.33 5.97 18.34
C TYR A 243 12.80 4.56 18.59
N SER A 244 13.65 3.61 19.01
CA SER A 244 13.21 2.26 19.34
C SER A 244 12.64 2.15 20.76
N HIS A 245 11.85 1.09 20.97
CA HIS A 245 11.27 0.72 22.27
C HIS A 245 12.24 0.03 23.22
N GLN A 246 13.52 -0.09 22.85
CA GLN A 246 14.54 -0.79 23.63
C GLN A 246 15.80 0.07 23.76
N GLN A 247 16.62 -0.22 24.76
CA GLN A 247 17.93 0.41 24.86
C GLN A 247 18.80 -0.03 23.67
N ARG A 248 19.51 0.93 23.06
CA ARG A 248 20.40 0.70 21.93
C ARG A 248 21.78 1.26 22.25
N SER A 249 22.81 0.50 21.93
CA SER A 249 24.21 0.96 21.99
C SER A 249 24.77 0.97 20.58
N VAL A 250 25.12 2.15 20.09
CA VAL A 250 25.44 2.35 18.68
C VAL A 250 26.79 3.07 18.56
N PRO A 251 27.73 2.56 17.73
CA PRO A 251 28.95 3.28 17.39
C PRO A 251 28.65 4.45 16.46
N VAL A 252 29.28 5.59 16.74
CA VAL A 252 29.23 6.79 15.91
C VAL A 252 30.66 7.17 15.54
N GLU A 253 30.92 7.17 14.23
CA GLU A 253 32.18 7.57 13.63
C GLU A 253 32.17 9.07 13.36
N LEU A 254 33.24 9.77 13.72
CA LEU A 254 33.47 11.16 13.35
C LEU A 254 34.65 11.25 12.40
N TYR A 255 34.41 11.91 11.27
CA TYR A 255 35.38 12.25 10.25
C TYR A 255 35.64 13.77 10.25
N ALA A 256 36.90 14.15 10.12
CA ALA A 256 37.33 15.53 9.88
C ALA A 256 38.08 15.59 8.54
N ASP A 257 37.61 16.45 7.64
CA ASP A 257 38.16 16.62 6.28
C ASP A 257 38.34 15.25 5.55
N GLY A 258 37.38 14.35 5.72
CA GLY A 258 37.36 13.02 5.10
C GLY A 258 38.19 11.94 5.80
N LYS A 259 38.90 12.26 6.90
CA LYS A 259 39.67 11.28 7.68
C LYS A 259 38.93 10.90 8.95
N LEU A 260 38.85 9.61 9.25
CA LEU A 260 38.30 9.13 10.51
C LEU A 260 39.15 9.63 11.68
N VAL A 261 38.54 10.36 12.61
CA VAL A 261 39.21 10.92 13.78
C VAL A 261 38.93 10.11 15.03
N SER A 262 37.68 9.70 15.22
CA SER A 262 37.24 9.01 16.43
C SER A 262 36.01 8.16 16.17
N VAL A 263 35.85 7.12 16.97
CA VAL A 263 34.63 6.32 17.07
C VAL A 263 34.23 6.29 18.53
N GLN A 264 33.02 6.71 18.85
CA GLN A 264 32.47 6.65 20.19
C GLN A 264 31.15 5.88 20.17
N THR A 265 30.94 5.03 21.17
CA THR A 265 29.67 4.31 21.33
C THR A 265 28.79 5.06 22.31
N ILE A 266 27.58 5.40 21.91
CA ILE A 266 26.56 5.95 22.80
C ILE A 266 25.55 4.85 23.17
N SER A 267 25.17 4.80 24.44
CA SER A 267 24.09 3.92 24.93
C SER A 267 22.88 4.78 25.29
N LEU A 268 21.77 4.59 24.58
CA LEU A 268 20.54 5.35 24.73
C LEU A 268 19.42 4.45 25.18
N ALA A 269 18.67 4.84 26.21
CA ALA A 269 17.43 4.19 26.60
C ALA A 269 16.38 4.31 25.48
N ALA A 270 15.28 3.55 25.60
CA ALA A 270 14.15 3.64 24.67
C ALA A 270 13.60 5.07 24.59
N GLY A 271 13.40 5.59 23.38
CA GLY A 271 12.90 6.96 23.16
C GLY A 271 13.83 8.10 23.59
N ALA A 272 15.05 7.80 24.04
CA ALA A 272 15.95 8.80 24.61
C ALA A 272 16.80 9.51 23.55
N THR A 273 17.11 10.77 23.79
CA THR A 273 18.10 11.56 23.04
C THR A 273 19.34 11.77 23.90
N GLY A 274 20.52 11.68 23.29
CA GLY A 274 21.80 11.96 23.96
C GLY A 274 22.76 12.71 23.04
N ALA A 275 23.81 13.26 23.63
CA ALA A 275 24.83 14.01 22.91
C ALA A 275 26.19 13.32 22.99
N LEU A 276 26.92 13.32 21.87
CA LEU A 276 28.33 12.96 21.81
C LEU A 276 29.17 14.21 21.57
N GLN A 277 30.34 14.24 22.21
CA GLN A 277 31.31 15.31 22.04
C GLN A 277 32.66 14.70 21.68
N TRP A 278 33.26 15.22 20.60
CA TRP A 278 34.62 14.89 20.20
C TRP A 278 35.50 16.12 20.26
N GLY A 279 36.72 15.93 20.74
CA GLY A 279 37.77 16.93 20.70
C GLY A 279 38.85 16.71 21.75
N PRO A 280 39.93 17.49 21.71
CA PRO A 280 40.17 18.59 20.76
C PRO A 280 40.41 18.10 19.33
N LEU A 281 39.81 18.78 18.35
CA LEU A 281 40.03 18.56 16.91
C LEU A 281 41.12 19.51 16.37
N PRO A 282 41.82 19.15 15.28
CA PRO A 282 42.76 20.06 14.65
C PRO A 282 42.11 21.40 14.27
N ALA A 283 42.74 22.52 14.62
CA ALA A 283 42.20 23.87 14.36
C ALA A 283 42.03 24.19 12.86
N THR A 284 42.70 23.44 11.99
CA THR A 284 42.60 23.57 10.53
C THR A 284 41.40 22.83 9.94
N THR A 285 40.64 22.08 10.75
CA THR A 285 39.49 21.30 10.29
C THR A 285 38.46 22.23 9.64
N ARG A 286 37.94 21.86 8.47
CA ARG A 286 36.91 22.66 7.77
C ARG A 286 35.58 21.93 7.68
N PHE A 287 35.61 20.61 7.49
CA PHE A 287 34.42 19.80 7.34
C PHE A 287 34.38 18.70 8.38
N LEU A 288 33.21 18.54 9.00
CA LEU A 288 32.88 17.45 9.90
C LEU A 288 31.83 16.57 9.24
N HIS A 289 31.98 15.26 9.40
CA HIS A 289 31.01 14.27 8.98
C HIS A 289 30.86 13.23 10.09
N ALA A 290 29.66 13.05 10.61
CA ALA A 290 29.34 12.01 11.56
C ALA A 290 28.55 10.90 10.87
N ARG A 291 28.91 9.65 11.14
CA ARG A 291 28.25 8.46 10.59
C ARG A 291 27.89 7.49 11.70
N LEU A 292 26.63 7.08 11.72
CA LEU A 292 26.07 6.12 12.66
C LEU A 292 26.21 4.72 12.08
N ILE A 293 26.72 3.77 12.87
CA ILE A 293 26.90 2.38 12.45
C ILE A 293 25.79 1.53 13.06
N ALA A 294 24.61 1.58 12.44
CA ALA A 294 23.48 0.74 12.82
C ALA A 294 22.87 0.03 11.61
N GLN A 295 22.15 -1.05 11.90
CA GLN A 295 21.22 -1.66 10.96
C GLN A 295 19.81 -1.36 11.44
N ASP A 296 19.11 -0.52 10.69
CA ASP A 296 17.70 -0.21 10.83
C ASP A 296 17.09 0.15 9.47
N ALA A 297 15.79 0.43 9.45
CA ALA A 297 15.00 0.60 8.24
C ALA A 297 15.17 1.99 7.58
N MET A 298 15.81 2.95 8.25
CA MET A 298 16.02 4.30 7.73
C MET A 298 17.52 4.60 7.80
N THR A 299 18.17 4.64 6.65
CA THR A 299 19.62 4.87 6.57
C THR A 299 19.99 6.32 6.24
N VAL A 300 18.99 7.11 5.81
CA VAL A 300 19.17 8.50 5.38
C VAL A 300 19.55 9.43 6.55
N ASP A 301 19.20 9.04 7.78
CA ASP A 301 19.50 9.76 9.02
C ASP A 301 20.74 9.22 9.77
N HIS A 302 21.51 8.33 9.14
CA HIS A 302 22.78 7.82 9.69
C HIS A 302 23.94 8.79 9.47
N GLU A 303 23.80 9.77 8.59
CA GLU A 303 24.88 10.68 8.21
C GLU A 303 24.49 12.14 8.47
N ALA A 304 25.45 12.91 9.01
CA ALA A 304 25.29 14.34 9.22
C ALA A 304 26.59 15.09 8.91
N TRP A 305 26.48 16.28 8.31
CA TRP A 305 27.60 17.13 7.96
C TRP A 305 27.54 18.48 8.65
N ALA A 306 28.70 19.03 9.01
CA ALA A 306 28.81 20.37 9.56
C ALA A 306 30.09 21.06 9.07
N ILE A 307 30.05 22.38 9.01
CA ILE A 307 31.23 23.21 8.73
C ILE A 307 31.88 23.57 10.06
N ALA A 308 33.18 23.31 10.17
CA ALA A 308 33.97 23.68 11.33
C ALA A 308 34.21 25.20 11.34
N GLY A 309 33.91 25.85 12.47
CA GLY A 309 34.11 27.30 12.63
C GLY A 309 32.98 28.17 12.08
N GLY A 310 31.85 27.59 11.66
CA GLY A 310 30.61 28.33 11.44
C GLY A 310 30.00 28.72 12.78
N SER A 311 30.20 29.99 13.17
CA SER A 311 29.48 30.65 14.27
C SER A 311 28.02 30.87 13.91
#